data_AF-A0A3N5JM85-F1
#
_entry.id   AF-A0A3N5JM85-F1
#
_cell.length_a   1.000
_cell.length_b   1.000
_cell.length_c   1.000
_cell.angle_alpha   90.00
_cell.angle_beta   90.00
_cell.angle_gamma   90.00
#
_symmetry.space_group_name_H-M   'P 1'
#
loop_
_entity.id
_entity.type
_entity.pdbx_description
1 polymer ?
#
loop_
_entity_poly.entity_id
_entity_poly.type
_entity_poly.pdbx_seq_one_letter_code
_entity_poly.pdbx_strand_id
1 'polypeptide(L)'
;MNTLLRVATLLCCLLPAGPAPADTNDDITAALDYYTEMWNEGDFEALRGYYHPEFVLISAQGPVTLGQRFEDLNTVTAEGQDPGELSHRDVKVTPLADGHALAWGQMRLAFKDGSSIESWFSTVYVKTPFGWKAILTHQ
;
A
#
# COMPACT_ATOMS: atom_id res chain seq x y z
N MET A 1 -61.19 -31.51 -12.59
CA MET A 1 -61.12 -30.03 -12.71
C MET A 1 -60.83 -29.50 -11.31
N ASN A 2 -59.64 -29.07 -10.88
CA ASN A 2 -58.44 -28.61 -11.56
C ASN A 2 -57.19 -29.21 -10.89
N THR A 3 -56.38 -29.88 -11.71
CA THR A 3 -54.95 -30.09 -11.50
C THR A 3 -54.24 -28.81 -11.98
N LEU A 4 -53.10 -28.45 -11.38
CA LEU A 4 -52.17 -27.36 -11.72
C LEU A 4 -52.24 -26.12 -10.79
N LEU A 5 -51.51 -26.18 -9.69
CA LEU A 5 -50.66 -25.05 -9.33
C LEU A 5 -49.31 -25.60 -8.89
N ARG A 6 -48.47 -25.81 -9.91
CA ARG A 6 -47.08 -26.25 -9.79
C ARG A 6 -46.27 -25.10 -9.17
N VAL A 7 -45.59 -25.42 -8.07
CA VAL A 7 -44.19 -25.01 -7.76
C VAL A 7 -43.83 -23.58 -8.22
N ALA A 8 -44.32 -22.59 -7.48
CA ALA A 8 -43.75 -21.24 -7.41
C ALA A 8 -43.84 -20.91 -5.92
N THR A 9 -42.76 -20.77 -5.15
CA THR A 9 -41.67 -19.81 -5.32
C THR A 9 -40.62 -20.18 -4.26
N LEU A 10 -39.53 -20.84 -4.66
CA LEU A 10 -38.36 -21.08 -3.80
C LEU A 10 -37.10 -20.90 -4.65
N LEU A 11 -37.06 -19.78 -5.38
CA LEU A 11 -35.90 -19.34 -6.14
C LEU A 11 -35.63 -17.85 -5.84
N CYS A 12 -35.85 -17.43 -4.59
CA CYS A 12 -35.33 -16.17 -4.09
C CYS A 12 -33.97 -16.43 -3.44
N CYS A 13 -32.93 -16.00 -4.13
CA CYS A 13 -31.66 -15.57 -3.56
C CYS A 13 -30.64 -16.65 -3.20
N LEU A 14 -30.30 -17.54 -4.14
CA LEU A 14 -28.88 -17.83 -4.36
C LEU A 14 -28.27 -16.61 -5.05
N LEU A 15 -28.09 -15.52 -4.29
CA LEU A 15 -27.14 -14.49 -4.69
C LEU A 15 -25.76 -15.14 -4.55
N PRO A 16 -24.91 -15.16 -5.58
CA PRO A 16 -23.51 -15.48 -5.35
C PRO A 16 -23.04 -14.49 -4.28
N ALA A 17 -22.58 -15.02 -3.14
CA ALA A 17 -21.87 -14.20 -2.18
C ALA A 17 -20.72 -13.57 -2.97
N GLY A 18 -20.79 -12.24 -3.17
CA GLY A 18 -19.66 -11.51 -3.72
C GLY A 18 -18.44 -11.85 -2.88
N PRO A 19 -17.22 -11.83 -3.47
CA PRO A 19 -16.01 -12.05 -2.68
C PRO A 19 -16.11 -11.19 -1.43
N ALA A 20 -15.96 -11.83 -0.26
CA ALA A 20 -15.92 -11.10 0.99
C ALA A 20 -14.91 -9.96 0.81
N PRO A 21 -15.22 -8.73 1.27
CA PRO A 21 -14.24 -7.67 1.20
C PRO A 21 -12.95 -8.22 1.83
N ALA A 22 -11.88 -8.26 1.04
CA ALA A 22 -10.57 -8.60 1.57
C ALA A 22 -10.35 -7.72 2.80
N ASP A 23 -9.82 -8.31 3.88
CA ASP A 23 -9.58 -7.56 5.10
C ASP A 23 -8.69 -6.38 4.73
N THR A 24 -9.15 -5.14 4.97
CA THR A 24 -8.37 -3.93 4.72
C THR A 24 -6.99 -4.03 5.35
N ASN A 25 -6.85 -4.75 6.46
CA ASN A 25 -5.56 -5.03 7.06
C ASN A 25 -4.64 -5.87 6.15
N ASP A 26 -5.13 -6.99 5.63
CA ASP A 26 -4.37 -7.87 4.72
C ASP A 26 -4.01 -7.13 3.42
N ASP A 27 -4.97 -6.40 2.85
CA ASP A 27 -4.79 -5.59 1.63
C ASP A 27 -3.69 -4.52 1.80
N ILE A 28 -3.66 -3.83 2.93
CA ILE A 28 -2.66 -2.78 3.22
C ILE A 28 -1.31 -3.38 3.58
N THR A 29 -1.30 -4.51 4.28
CA THR A 29 -0.07 -5.26 4.55
C THR A 29 0.57 -5.72 3.23
N ALA A 30 -0.22 -6.26 2.30
CA ALA A 30 0.27 -6.63 0.98
C ALA A 30 0.81 -5.44 0.17
N ALA A 31 0.21 -4.24 0.30
CA ALA A 31 0.73 -3.03 -0.34
C ALA A 31 2.09 -2.61 0.25
N LEU A 32 2.29 -2.73 1.57
CA LEU A 32 3.58 -2.47 2.23
C LEU A 32 4.63 -3.52 1.90
N ASP A 33 4.24 -4.79 1.79
CA ASP A 33 5.13 -5.88 1.37
C ASP A 33 5.62 -5.64 -0.06
N TYR A 34 4.72 -5.29 -0.99
CA TYR A 34 5.07 -4.90 -2.35
C TYR A 34 6.04 -3.71 -2.37
N TYR A 35 5.79 -2.68 -1.57
CA TYR A 35 6.71 -1.54 -1.44
C TYR A 35 8.11 -1.98 -0.97
N THR A 36 8.16 -2.88 0.01
CA THR A 36 9.41 -3.41 0.57
C THR A 36 10.18 -4.26 -0.44
N GLU A 37 9.48 -5.14 -1.14
CA GLU A 37 10.03 -6.03 -2.18
C GLU A 37 10.65 -5.21 -3.31
N MET A 38 9.87 -4.31 -3.92
CA MET A 38 10.34 -3.49 -5.04
C MET A 38 11.49 -2.56 -4.64
N TRP A 39 11.48 -2.02 -3.41
CA TRP A 39 12.62 -1.26 -2.88
C TRP A 39 13.89 -2.13 -2.79
N ASN A 40 13.77 -3.32 -2.19
CA ASN A 40 14.91 -4.21 -1.95
C ASN A 40 15.46 -4.84 -3.24
N GLU A 41 14.60 -5.05 -4.25
CA GLU A 41 15.01 -5.46 -5.59
C GLU A 41 15.61 -4.31 -6.40
N GLY A 42 15.43 -3.06 -5.96
CA GLY A 42 15.85 -1.87 -6.68
C GLY A 42 14.98 -1.55 -7.91
N ASP A 43 13.79 -2.14 -8.02
CA ASP A 43 12.83 -1.85 -9.08
C ASP A 43 11.99 -0.61 -8.75
N PHE A 44 12.68 0.54 -8.77
CA PHE A 44 12.05 1.83 -8.51
C PHE A 44 11.02 2.22 -9.59
N GLU A 45 11.12 1.65 -10.80
CA GLU A 45 10.10 1.88 -11.82
C GLU A 45 8.78 1.20 -11.41
N ALA A 46 8.83 -0.07 -11.00
CA ALA A 46 7.67 -0.77 -10.48
C ALA A 46 7.13 -0.10 -9.21
N LEU A 47 8.02 0.40 -8.34
CA LEU A 47 7.65 1.13 -7.12
C LEU A 47 6.74 2.34 -7.37
N ARG A 48 6.75 2.94 -8.58
CA ARG A 48 5.78 4.00 -8.93
C ARG A 48 4.34 3.52 -8.80
N GLY A 49 4.09 2.25 -9.10
CA GLY A 49 2.78 1.63 -8.99
C GLY A 49 2.24 1.59 -7.56
N TYR A 50 3.07 1.78 -6.53
CA TYR A 50 2.62 1.84 -5.13
C TYR A 50 1.94 3.17 -4.78
N TYR A 51 2.29 4.25 -5.48
CA TYR A 51 1.83 5.60 -5.14
C TYR A 51 0.57 6.00 -5.91
N HIS A 52 -0.25 6.82 -5.26
CA HIS A 52 -1.29 7.58 -5.94
C HIS A 52 -0.63 8.73 -6.73
N PRO A 53 -1.16 9.17 -7.90
CA PRO A 53 -0.58 10.28 -8.65
C PRO A 53 -0.46 11.59 -7.87
N GLU A 54 -1.33 11.80 -6.89
CA GLU A 54 -1.32 12.96 -5.99
C GLU A 54 -0.52 12.74 -4.69
N PHE A 55 0.35 11.73 -4.66
CA PHE A 55 1.12 11.39 -3.48
C PHE A 55 2.00 12.56 -3.00
N VAL A 56 2.03 12.72 -1.67
CA VAL A 56 2.95 13.62 -0.97
C VAL A 56 3.64 12.87 0.17
N LEU A 57 4.96 13.02 0.27
CA LEU A 57 5.74 12.68 1.46
C LEU A 57 5.93 13.94 2.28
N ILE A 58 5.62 13.92 3.57
CA ILE A 58 5.97 14.96 4.52
C ILE A 58 7.22 14.49 5.27
N SER A 59 8.36 15.09 4.97
CA SER A 59 9.63 14.83 5.66
C SER A 59 9.95 15.93 6.67
N ALA A 60 11.02 15.75 7.44
CA ALA A 60 11.59 16.80 8.29
C ALA A 60 11.94 18.10 7.55
N GLN A 61 12.15 18.06 6.24
CA GLN A 61 12.46 19.23 5.40
C GLN A 61 11.21 19.86 4.76
N GLY A 62 10.04 19.24 4.92
CA GLY A 62 8.78 19.70 4.37
C GLY A 62 8.15 18.72 3.37
N PRO A 63 7.13 19.17 2.62
CA PRO A 63 6.45 18.32 1.65
C PRO A 63 7.31 18.05 0.41
N VAL A 64 7.40 16.78 0.02
CA VAL A 64 8.07 16.25 -1.16
C VAL A 64 7.00 15.62 -2.06
N THR A 65 6.90 16.08 -3.31
CA THR A 65 5.96 15.53 -4.28
C THR A 65 6.44 14.17 -4.79
N LEU A 66 5.54 13.40 -5.41
CA LEU A 66 5.91 12.15 -6.08
C LEU A 66 7.02 12.34 -7.12
N GLY A 67 6.95 13.42 -7.92
CA GLY A 67 7.97 13.73 -8.93
C GLY A 67 9.35 13.96 -8.31
N GLN A 68 9.42 14.85 -7.30
CA GLN A 68 10.67 15.14 -6.59
C GLN A 68 11.25 13.87 -5.95
N ARG A 69 10.41 13.06 -5.30
CA ARG A 69 10.86 11.80 -4.68
C ARG A 69 11.55 10.86 -5.68
N PHE A 70 11.04 10.76 -6.91
CA PHE A 70 11.66 9.91 -7.92
C PHE A 70 12.89 10.55 -8.57
N GLU A 71 12.97 11.88 -8.64
CA GLU A 71 14.22 12.57 -9.03
C GLU A 71 15.34 12.29 -8.00
N ASP A 72 15.01 12.33 -6.71
CA ASP A 72 15.96 12.04 -5.63
C ASP A 72 16.43 10.57 -5.69
N LEU A 73 15.50 9.61 -5.82
CA LEU A 73 15.83 8.19 -5.95
C LEU A 73 16.67 7.88 -7.19
N ASN A 74 16.36 8.52 -8.32
CA ASN A 74 17.16 8.38 -9.54
C ASN A 74 18.58 8.91 -9.35
N THR A 75 18.76 9.97 -8.57
CA THR A 75 20.09 10.52 -8.26
C THR A 75 20.89 9.54 -7.40
N VAL A 76 20.29 9.03 -6.31
CA VAL A 76 20.90 8.02 -5.42
C VAL A 76 21.35 6.79 -6.21
N THR A 77 20.49 6.27 -7.10
CA THR A 77 20.80 5.09 -7.91
C THR A 77 21.84 5.36 -8.98
N ALA A 78 21.79 6.51 -9.67
CA ALA A 78 22.78 6.90 -10.68
C ALA A 78 24.18 7.09 -10.09
N GLU A 79 24.26 7.57 -8.85
CA GLU A 79 25.52 7.71 -8.11
C GLU A 79 26.03 6.37 -7.54
N GLY A 80 25.30 5.27 -7.73
CA GLY A 80 25.66 3.95 -7.21
C GLY A 80 25.61 3.86 -5.69
N GLN A 81 24.86 4.76 -5.04
CA GLN A 81 24.68 4.75 -3.59
C GLN A 81 23.83 3.55 -3.18
N ASP A 82 24.11 3.01 -1.99
CA ASP A 82 23.35 1.92 -1.41
C ASP A 82 22.04 2.48 -0.82
N PRO A 83 20.84 2.16 -1.38
CA PRO A 83 19.58 2.65 -0.83
C PRO A 83 19.25 2.02 0.53
N GLY A 84 19.99 0.96 0.91
CA GLY A 84 19.76 0.18 2.10
C GLY A 84 18.64 -0.84 1.93
N GLU A 85 18.74 -1.96 2.63
CA GLU A 85 17.68 -2.98 2.72
C GLU A 85 16.59 -2.48 3.67
N LEU A 86 15.38 -2.35 3.13
CA LEU A 86 14.19 -1.91 3.83
C LEU A 86 13.49 -3.08 4.53
N SER A 87 13.01 -2.82 5.73
CA SER A 87 12.08 -3.69 6.46
C SER A 87 11.10 -2.86 7.28
N HIS A 88 9.89 -3.41 7.49
CA HIS A 88 8.87 -2.82 8.37
C HIS A 88 8.68 -3.67 9.62
N ARG A 89 8.36 -3.02 10.75
CA ARG A 89 8.02 -3.68 12.01
C ARG A 89 6.86 -2.95 12.69
N ASP A 90 6.14 -3.68 13.53
CA ASP A 90 5.07 -3.16 14.39
C ASP A 90 4.00 -2.37 13.62
N VAL A 91 3.73 -2.79 12.37
CA VAL A 91 2.75 -2.14 11.50
C VAL A 91 1.35 -2.37 12.07
N LYS A 92 0.61 -1.28 12.20
CA LYS A 92 -0.80 -1.27 12.58
C LYS A 92 -1.60 -0.61 11.49
N VAL A 93 -2.68 -1.28 11.08
CA VAL A 93 -3.62 -0.78 10.08
C VAL A 93 -4.94 -0.42 10.76
N THR A 94 -5.40 0.79 10.49
CA THR A 94 -6.71 1.30 10.93
C THR A 94 -7.51 1.73 9.71
N PRO A 95 -8.64 1.07 9.39
CA PRO A 95 -9.58 1.58 8.39
C PRO A 95 -10.11 2.95 8.81
N LEU A 96 -10.20 3.90 7.87
CA LEU A 96 -10.69 5.25 8.14
C LEU A 96 -12.13 5.45 7.66
N ALA A 97 -12.36 5.12 6.40
CA ALA A 97 -13.65 5.15 5.71
C ALA A 97 -13.60 4.14 4.56
N ASP A 98 -14.73 3.95 3.86
CA ASP A 98 -14.74 3.09 2.68
C ASP A 98 -13.66 3.53 1.68
N GLY A 99 -12.79 2.58 1.31
CA GLY A 99 -11.66 2.81 0.42
C GLY A 99 -10.52 3.64 1.00
N HIS A 100 -10.44 3.86 2.31
CA HIS A 100 -9.35 4.58 2.97
C HIS A 100 -8.83 3.87 4.21
N ALA A 101 -7.51 3.86 4.39
CA ALA A 101 -6.86 3.26 5.54
C ALA A 101 -5.63 4.05 5.96
N LEU A 102 -5.29 3.96 7.25
CA LEU A 102 -4.03 4.44 7.82
C LEU A 102 -3.19 3.23 8.20
N ALA A 103 -1.94 3.16 7.75
CA ALA A 103 -0.92 2.31 8.35
C ALA A 103 0.11 3.16 9.07
N TRP A 104 0.62 2.69 10.20
CA TRP A 104 1.77 3.30 10.86
C TRP A 104 2.60 2.22 11.55
N GLY A 105 3.89 2.47 11.68
CA GLY A 105 4.84 1.49 12.21
C GLY A 105 6.27 2.01 12.16
N GLN A 106 7.21 1.09 12.31
CA GLN A 106 8.63 1.39 12.15
C GLN A 106 9.12 0.91 10.79
N MET A 107 9.98 1.71 10.17
CA MET A 107 10.81 1.27 9.06
C MET A 107 12.29 1.26 9.47
N ARG A 108 13.04 0.33 8.91
CA ARG A 108 14.48 0.24 9.05
C ARG A 108 15.14 0.11 7.68
N LEU A 109 16.16 0.91 7.43
CA LEU A 109 17.09 0.77 6.31
C LEU A 109 18.41 0.24 6.87
N ALA A 110 18.86 -0.92 6.41
CA ALA A 110 20.14 -1.51 6.75
C ALA A 110 21.13 -1.37 5.58
N PHE A 111 22.30 -0.81 5.81
CA PHE A 111 23.29 -0.54 4.77
C PHE A 111 24.39 -1.59 4.76
N LYS A 112 25.08 -1.74 3.62
CA LYS A 112 26.16 -2.72 3.42
C LYS A 112 27.36 -2.50 4.33
N ASP A 113 27.56 -1.28 4.84
CA ASP A 113 28.61 -0.96 5.82
C ASP A 113 28.27 -1.41 7.25
N GLY A 114 27.08 -1.99 7.46
CA GLY A 114 26.59 -2.46 8.74
C GLY A 114 25.84 -1.40 9.56
N SER A 115 25.78 -0.15 9.09
CA SER A 115 24.97 0.89 9.71
C SER A 115 23.47 0.68 9.41
N SER A 116 22.60 1.34 10.18
CA SER A 116 21.17 1.35 9.89
C SER A 116 20.50 2.63 10.35
N ILE A 117 19.45 3.02 9.63
CA ILE A 117 18.53 4.10 10.00
C ILE A 117 17.20 3.47 10.39
N GLU A 118 16.63 3.89 11.52
CA GLU A 118 15.29 3.52 11.95
C GLU A 118 14.43 4.79 12.06
N SER A 119 13.20 4.75 11.53
CA SER A 119 12.23 5.85 11.68
C SER A 119 10.82 5.30 11.86
N TRP A 120 9.96 6.12 12.44
CA TRP A 120 8.52 5.89 12.43
C TRP A 120 7.93 6.47 11.15
N PHE A 121 6.91 5.79 10.62
CA PHE A 121 6.13 6.30 9.51
C PHE A 121 4.64 6.25 9.82
N SER A 122 3.89 7.10 9.14
CA SER A 122 2.45 6.93 8.97
C SER A 122 2.07 7.20 7.53
N THR A 123 1.25 6.31 6.95
CA THR A 123 0.83 6.37 5.55
C THR A 123 -0.68 6.24 5.45
N VAL A 124 -1.31 7.20 4.78
CA VAL A 124 -2.71 7.12 4.35
C VAL A 124 -2.75 6.48 2.97
N TYR A 125 -3.68 5.54 2.80
CA TYR A 125 -3.95 4.85 1.56
C TYR A 125 -5.35 5.15 1.05
N VAL A 126 -5.47 5.11 -0.28
CA VAL A 126 -6.75 5.14 -1.00
C VAL A 126 -6.87 3.89 -1.86
N LYS A 127 -8.05 3.26 -1.86
CA LYS A 127 -8.37 2.11 -2.72
C LYS A 127 -8.70 2.60 -4.12
N THR A 128 -8.01 2.07 -5.11
CA THR A 128 -8.24 2.36 -6.54
C THR A 128 -8.65 1.07 -7.28
N PRO A 129 -9.14 1.16 -8.53
CA PRO A 129 -9.33 -0.03 -9.37
C PRO A 129 -8.06 -0.86 -9.59
N PHE A 130 -6.88 -0.28 -9.36
CA PHE A 130 -5.56 -0.91 -9.51
C PHE A 130 -4.92 -1.28 -8.15
N GLY A 131 -5.74 -1.45 -7.12
CA GLY A 131 -5.31 -1.77 -5.76
C GLY A 131 -5.17 -0.54 -4.86
N TRP A 132 -4.69 -0.76 -3.64
CA TRP A 132 -4.43 0.30 -2.67
C TRP A 132 -3.17 1.09 -3.04
N LYS A 133 -3.23 2.41 -2.90
CA LYS A 133 -2.15 3.33 -3.23
C LYS A 133 -1.88 4.26 -2.07
N ALA A 134 -0.60 4.51 -1.78
CA ALA A 134 -0.21 5.52 -0.80
C ALA A 134 -0.50 6.92 -1.36
N ILE A 135 -1.23 7.75 -0.62
CA ILE A 135 -1.55 9.13 -1.02
C ILE A 135 -0.87 10.19 -0.14
N LEU A 136 -0.55 9.85 1.11
CA LEU A 136 0.18 10.73 2.01
C LEU A 136 1.04 9.88 2.93
N THR A 137 2.32 10.20 3.08
CA THR A 137 3.19 9.59 4.10
C THR A 137 3.86 10.67 4.93
N HIS A 138 4.03 10.43 6.22
CA HIS A 138 4.83 11.25 7.12
C HIS A 138 5.97 10.39 7.67
N GLN A 139 7.21 10.90 7.61
CA GLN A 139 8.44 10.18 7.97
C GLN A 139 9.54 11.14 8.48
#